data_AF-A0A1A6GDJ7-F1
#
_entry.id   AF-A0A1A6GDJ7-F1
#
_cell.length_a   1.000
_cell.length_b   1.000
_cell.length_c   1.000
_cell.angle_alpha   90.00
_cell.angle_beta   90.00
_cell.angle_gamma   90.00
#
_symmetry.space_group_name_H-M   'P 1'
#
loop_
_entity.id
_entity.type
_entity.pdbx_description
1 polymer ?
#
loop_
_entity_poly.entity_id
_entity_poly.type
_entity_poly.pdbx_seq_one_letter_code
_entity_poly.pdbx_strand_id
1 'polypeptide(L)' 'MYKKYRSSHAHTNNFAKSVVNLVDSIYKEQLNTRVVLVAVETWTEKDQIDITINPVQMLYEFSKYRQRIKQHADAVHLI' A
#
# COMPACT_ATOMS: atom_id res chain seq x y z
N MET A 1 4.62 5.55 -7.38
CA MET A 1 3.29 5.10 -7.86
C MET A 1 2.45 6.21 -8.52
N TYR A 2 2.21 7.36 -7.87
CA TYR A 2 1.33 8.43 -8.36
C TYR A 2 1.63 8.98 -9.77
N LYS A 3 2.89 9.34 -10.06
CA LYS A 3 3.31 9.84 -11.38
C LYS A 3 3.08 8.82 -12.51
N LYS A 4 3.19 7.51 -12.20
CA LYS A 4 2.95 6.42 -13.16
C LYS A 4 1.50 6.38 -13.63
N TYR A 5 0.56 6.78 -12.78
CA TYR A 5 -0.87 6.84 -13.09
C TYR A 5 -1.33 8.26 -13.42
N ARG A 6 -0.53 8.96 -14.24
CA ARG A 6 -0.83 10.31 -14.75
C ARG A 6 -1.15 11.32 -13.65
N SER A 7 -0.56 11.17 -12.47
CA SER A 7 -0.82 12.02 -11.31
C SER A 7 -2.31 12.11 -10.97
N SER A 8 -3.03 10.99 -11.07
CA SER A 8 -4.46 10.92 -10.82
C SER A 8 -4.77 10.03 -9.61
N HIS A 9 -5.29 10.64 -8.54
CA HIS A 9 -5.73 9.92 -7.35
C HIS A 9 -6.73 8.81 -7.66
N ALA A 10 -7.70 9.07 -8.55
CA ALA A 10 -8.70 8.08 -8.92
C ALA A 10 -8.07 6.84 -9.56
N HIS A 11 -7.15 7.03 -10.51
CA HIS A 11 -6.47 5.92 -11.18
C HIS A 11 -5.54 5.15 -10.22
N THR A 12 -4.77 5.86 -9.39
CA THR A 12 -3.91 5.26 -8.37
C THR A 12 -4.72 4.43 -7.37
N ASN A 13 -5.83 4.97 -6.85
CA ASN A 13 -6.68 4.28 -5.88
C ASN A 13 -7.43 3.10 -6.51
N ASN A 14 -7.93 3.24 -7.74
CA ASN A 14 -8.59 2.15 -8.44
C ASN A 14 -7.62 1.01 -8.75
N PHE A 15 -6.37 1.33 -9.10
CA PHE A 15 -5.34 0.33 -9.27
C PHE A 15 -5.07 -0.45 -7.96
N ALA A 16 -4.89 0.25 -6.83
CA ALA A 16 -4.70 -0.38 -5.53
C ALA A 16 -5.89 -1.29 -5.15
N LYS A 17 -7.13 -0.84 -5.38
CA LYS A 17 -8.34 -1.64 -5.17
C LYS A 17 -8.35 -2.90 -6.03
N SER A 18 -8.00 -2.81 -7.31
CA SER A 18 -7.93 -3.98 -8.20
C SER A 18 -6.90 -5.01 -7.73
N VAL A 19 -5.74 -4.55 -7.26
CA VAL A 19 -4.71 -5.45 -6.69
C VAL A 19 -5.25 -6.14 -5.44
N VAL A 20 -5.88 -5.41 -4.51
CA VAL A 20 -6.43 -6.02 -3.28
C VAL A 20 -7.55 -7.01 -3.60
N ASN A 21 -8.43 -6.71 -4.58
CA ASN A 21 -9.48 -7.64 -4.99
C ASN A 21 -8.93 -8.96 -5.54
N LEU A 22 -7.83 -8.90 -6.29
CA LEU A 22 -7.14 -10.11 -6.76
C LEU A 22 -6.57 -10.92 -5.59
N VAL A 23 -5.90 -10.25 -4.65
CA VAL A 23 -5.34 -10.89 -3.46
C VAL A 23 -6.45 -11.50 -2.59
N ASP A 24 -7.57 -10.79 -2.36
CA ASP A 24 -8.73 -11.32 -1.62
C ASP A 24 -9.29 -12.58 -2.29
N SER A 25 -9.37 -12.60 -3.62
CA SER A 25 -9.87 -13.76 -4.37
C SER A 25 -8.99 -15.01 -4.11
N ILE A 26 -7.67 -14.85 -4.16
CA ILE A 26 -6.71 -15.94 -3.92
C ILE A 26 -6.77 -16.40 -2.45
N TYR A 27 -6.74 -15.46 -1.50
CA TYR A 27 -6.75 -15.78 -0.06
C TYR A 27 -8.07 -16.44 0.37
N LYS A 28 -9.18 -16.01 -0.22
CA LYS A 28 -10.49 -16.60 0.05
C LYS A 28 -10.53 -18.05 -0.42
N GLU A 29 -10.06 -18.33 -1.64
CA GLU A 29 -10.11 -19.67 -2.23
C GLU A 29 -9.13 -20.65 -1.58
N GLN A 30 -7.91 -20.21 -1.29
CA GLN A 30 -6.84 -21.11 -0.84
C GLN A 30 -6.69 -21.18 0.68
N LEU A 31 -7.07 -20.13 1.42
CA LEU A 31 -6.73 -19.97 2.84
C LEU A 31 -7.95 -19.67 3.73
N ASN A 32 -9.17 -19.66 3.17
CA ASN A 32 -10.41 -19.29 3.86
C ASN A 32 -10.28 -17.97 4.66
N THR A 33 -9.54 -17.01 4.10
CA THR A 33 -9.21 -15.72 4.74
C THR A 33 -9.67 -14.59 3.82
N ARG A 34 -10.17 -13.49 4.40
CA ARG A 34 -10.58 -12.30 3.64
C ARG A 34 -9.53 -11.20 3.77
N VAL A 35 -9.19 -10.56 2.66
CA VAL A 35 -8.32 -9.39 2.62
C VAL A 35 -9.18 -8.17 2.29
N VAL A 36 -9.29 -7.25 3.25
CA VAL A 36 -10.15 -6.07 3.12
C VAL A 36 -9.30 -4.81 3.14
N LEU A 37 -9.50 -3.95 2.13
CA LEU A 37 -8.84 -2.65 2.07
C LEU A 37 -9.55 -1.65 2.97
N VAL A 38 -8.94 -1.29 4.09
CA VAL A 38 -9.52 -0.37 5.08
C VAL A 38 -9.13 1.09 4.87
N ALA A 39 -7.95 1.35 4.28
CA ALA A 39 -7.45 2.69 4.02
C ALA A 39 -6.42 2.68 2.89
N VAL A 40 -6.30 3.81 2.18
CA VAL A 40 -5.25 4.05 1.18
C VAL A 40 -4.72 5.46 1.39
N GLU A 41 -3.40 5.59 1.41
CA GLU A 41 -2.69 6.87 1.37
C GLU A 41 -1.91 6.95 0.05
N THR A 42 -1.90 8.11 -0.59
CA THR A 42 -1.08 8.35 -1.80
C THR A 42 -0.17 9.55 -1.56
N TRP A 43 1.14 9.33 -1.64
CA TRP A 43 2.13 10.41 -1.60
C TRP A 43 2.23 11.08 -2.98
N THR A 44 1.79 12.34 -3.06
CA THR A 44 1.69 13.07 -4.33
C THR A 44 2.81 14.08 -4.55
N GLU A 45 3.23 14.76 -3.49
CA GLU A 45 4.24 15.82 -3.55
C GLU A 45 5.65 15.24 -3.47
N LYS A 46 5.91 14.44 -2.44
CA LYS A 46 7.20 13.78 -2.19
C LYS A 46 6.99 12.48 -1.44
N ASP A 47 7.97 11.60 -1.57
CA ASP A 47 8.02 10.38 -0.76
C ASP A 47 8.22 10.76 0.71
N GLN A 48 7.55 10.04 1.62
CA GLN A 48 7.64 10.32 3.06
C GLN A 48 8.82 9.58 3.72
N ILE A 49 9.50 8.73 2.96
CA ILE A 49 10.71 8.00 3.34
C ILE A 49 11.69 8.03 2.16
N ASP A 50 12.96 7.78 2.45
CA ASP A 50 13.96 7.61 1.39
C ASP A 50 13.77 6.26 0.68
N ILE A 51 13.41 6.32 -0.60
CA ILE A 51 13.26 5.14 -1.44
C ILE A 51 14.64 4.67 -1.88
N THR A 52 15.07 3.53 -1.36
CA THR A 52 16.39 2.94 -1.66
C THR A 52 16.26 1.66 -2.48
N ILE A 53 17.33 1.24 -3.14
CA ILE A 53 17.36 -0.06 -3.85
C ILE A 53 17.45 -1.26 -2.91
N ASN A 54 17.78 -1.05 -1.63
CA ASN A 54 17.85 -2.11 -0.63
C ASN A 54 16.46 -2.31 0.01
N PRO A 55 15.77 -3.42 -0.28
CA PRO A 55 14.40 -3.62 0.19
C PRO A 55 14.30 -3.75 1.71
N VAL A 56 15.33 -4.28 2.39
CA VAL A 56 15.33 -4.41 3.86
C VAL A 56 15.43 -3.05 4.53
N GLN A 57 16.28 -2.17 3.99
CA GLN A 57 16.41 -0.80 4.48
C GLN A 57 15.13 0.00 4.21
N MET A 58 14.55 -0.13 3.01
CA MET A 58 13.27 0.52 2.68
C MET A 58 12.15 0.06 3.63
N LEU A 59 12.06 -1.25 3.91
CA LEU A 59 11.06 -1.80 4.82
C LEU A 59 11.21 -1.25 6.25
N TYR A 60 12.46 -1.09 6.71
CA TYR A 60 12.75 -0.52 8.03
C TYR A 60 12.29 0.93 8.14
N GLU A 61 12.61 1.77 7.15
CA GLU A 61 12.16 3.17 7.13
C GLU A 61 10.64 3.29 6.97
N PHE A 62 10.03 2.43 6.15
CA PHE A 62 8.58 2.37 6.04
C PHE A 62 7.90 1.97 7.36
N SER A 63 8.49 1.04 8.11
CA SER A 63 7.98 0.62 9.41
C SER A 63 7.99 1.75 10.43
N LYS A 64 9.05 2.59 10.43
CA LYS A 64 9.09 3.82 11.25
C LYS A 64 8.04 4.83 10.83
N TYR A 65 7.84 5.02 9.53
CA TYR A 65 6.79 5.89 9.01
C TYR A 65 5.40 5.44 9.50
N ARG A 66 5.11 4.14 9.39
CA ARG A 66 3.84 3.53 9.82
C ARG A 66 3.52 3.80 11.29
N GLN A 67 4.51 3.85 12.18
CA GLN A 67 4.31 4.14 13.61
C GLN A 67 3.73 5.53 13.88
N ARG A 68 3.90 6.48 12.95
CA ARG A 68 3.34 7.85 13.06
C ARG A 68 1.88 7.92 12.62
N ILE A 69 1.39 6.91 11.90
CA ILE A 69 0.04 6.87 11.34
C ILE A 69 -0.94 6.28 12.36
N LYS A 70 -2.00 7.01 12.67
CA LYS A 70 -3.01 6.61 13.68
C LYS A 70 -4.06 5.65 13.15
N GLN A 71 -4.19 5.50 11.84
CA GLN A 71 -5.15 4.58 11.23
C GLN A 71 -4.88 3.14 11.70
N HIS A 72 -5.89 2.48 12.25
CA HIS A 72 -5.80 1.07 12.64
C HIS A 72 -5.91 0.19 11.40
N ALA A 73 -5.03 -0.80 11.30
CA ALA A 73 -4.99 -1.83 10.26
C ALA A 73 -4.07 -2.97 10.73
N ASP A 74 -4.44 -4.22 10.44
CA ASP A 74 -3.67 -5.40 10.84
C ASP A 74 -2.34 -5.53 10.08
N ALA A 75 -2.33 -5.07 8.81
CA ALA A 75 -1.13 -4.99 7.98
C ALA A 75 -1.17 -3.74 7.10
N VAL A 76 0.01 -3.19 6.80
CA VAL A 76 0.17 -2.05 5.89
C VAL A 76 1.31 -2.35 4.92
N HIS A 77 1.06 -2.14 3.63
CA HIS A 77 1.98 -2.46 2.54
C HIS A 77 2.28 -1.21 1.71
N LEU A 78 3.53 -1.04 1.30
CA LEU A 78 3.98 0.00 0.36
C LEU A 78 3.93 -0.56 -1.08
N ILE A 79 3.39 0.21 -2.04
CA ILE A 79 3.16 -0.17 -3.44
C ILE A 79 3.86 0.80 -4.41
#